data_AF-A0A415DKJ6-F1
#
_entry.id   AF-A0A415DKJ6-F1
#
_cell.length_a   1.000
_cell.length_b   1.000
_cell.length_c   1.000
_cell.angle_alpha   90.00
_cell.angle_beta   90.00
_cell.angle_gamma   90.00
#
_symmetry.space_group_name_H-M   'P 1'
#
loop_
_entity.id
_entity.type
_entity.pdbx_description
1 polymer ?
#
loop_
_entity_poly.entity_id
_entity_poly.type
_entity_poly.pdbx_seq_one_letter_code
_entity_poly.pdbx_strand_id
1 'polypeptide(L)'
;MCRLLTPHLEEVLKDYPLYSQDGKGKEAVCIAIFAIGSVRWFILEGETERDDTLFFGIVIGLMEDEYGYISLNELSEVELDLTAQGFGKLRVRQQLNFQPTPLKQLSDNRLQRFLARFEK
;
A
#
# COMPACT_ATOMS: atom_id res chain seq x y z
N MET A 1 -16.57 -5.84 8.14
CA MET A 1 -15.62 -4.75 7.85
C MET A 1 -14.21 -5.29 7.96
N CYS A 2 -13.40 -5.12 6.92
CA CYS A 2 -11.99 -5.52 6.91
C CYS A 2 -11.19 -4.68 7.90
N ARG A 3 -10.32 -5.29 8.71
CA ARG A 3 -9.51 -4.59 9.74
C ARG A 3 -8.60 -3.50 9.15
N LEU A 4 -8.22 -3.64 7.90
CA LEU A 4 -7.29 -2.74 7.22
C LEU A 4 -7.99 -1.51 6.61
N LEU A 5 -9.32 -1.58 6.41
CA LEU A 5 -10.12 -0.45 5.95
C LEU A 5 -10.55 0.38 7.16
N THR A 6 -9.85 1.48 7.42
CA THR A 6 -10.27 2.42 8.47
C THR A 6 -11.24 3.46 7.90
N PRO A 7 -12.16 4.02 8.72
CA PRO A 7 -13.07 5.08 8.25
C PRO A 7 -12.34 6.29 7.67
N HIS A 8 -11.14 6.58 8.17
CA HIS A 8 -10.29 7.63 7.62
C HIS A 8 -9.79 7.28 6.21
N LEU A 9 -9.34 6.03 5.99
CA LEU A 9 -8.92 5.59 4.66
C LEU A 9 -10.10 5.59 3.67
N GLU A 10 -11.30 5.16 4.10
CA GLU A 10 -12.51 5.24 3.28
C GLU A 10 -12.82 6.68 2.84
N GLU A 11 -12.65 7.65 3.74
CA GLU A 11 -12.86 9.05 3.40
C GLU A 11 -11.81 9.56 2.40
N VAL A 12 -10.53 9.25 2.65
CA VAL A 12 -9.43 9.67 1.76
C VAL A 12 -9.60 9.08 0.36
N LEU A 13 -10.00 7.81 0.23
CA LEU A 13 -10.17 7.14 -1.06
C LEU A 13 -11.16 7.85 -2.01
N LYS A 14 -12.13 8.60 -1.47
CA LYS A 14 -13.09 9.36 -2.30
C LYS A 14 -12.40 10.39 -3.21
N ASP A 15 -11.27 10.93 -2.77
CA ASP A 15 -10.47 11.89 -3.54
C ASP A 15 -9.45 11.21 -4.48
N TYR A 16 -9.28 9.89 -4.37
CA TYR A 16 -8.31 9.08 -5.12
C TYR A 16 -8.92 7.80 -5.69
N PRO A 17 -9.97 7.91 -6.56
CA PRO A 17 -10.49 6.75 -7.28
C PRO A 17 -9.43 6.18 -8.22
N LEU A 18 -9.64 4.95 -8.70
CA LEU A 18 -8.75 4.31 -9.65
C LEU A 18 -8.56 5.20 -10.90
N TYR A 19 -7.32 5.26 -11.41
CA TYR A 19 -6.90 6.07 -12.56
C TYR A 19 -6.88 7.60 -12.35
N SER A 20 -7.17 8.11 -11.15
CA SER A 20 -7.13 9.56 -10.82
C SER A 20 -5.71 10.17 -10.80
N GLN A 21 -4.68 9.33 -10.81
CA GLN A 21 -3.28 9.68 -10.69
C GLN A 21 -2.43 9.21 -11.88
N ASP A 22 -3.07 8.73 -12.95
CA ASP A 22 -2.40 8.32 -14.18
C ASP A 22 -1.50 9.42 -14.73
N GLY A 23 -0.29 9.03 -15.14
CA GLY A 23 0.71 9.95 -15.68
C GLY A 23 1.42 10.85 -14.67
N LYS A 24 1.07 10.81 -13.38
CA LYS A 24 1.75 11.62 -12.34
C LYS A 24 3.13 11.08 -11.96
N GLY A 25 3.41 9.80 -12.21
CA GLY A 25 4.69 9.18 -11.84
C GLY A 25 5.04 9.40 -10.36
N LYS A 26 6.23 9.93 -10.06
CA LYS A 26 6.66 10.23 -8.68
C LYS A 26 5.88 11.36 -7.98
N GLU A 27 5.07 12.11 -8.72
CA GLU A 27 4.17 13.12 -8.18
C GLU A 27 2.84 12.52 -7.71
N ALA A 28 2.57 11.24 -8.01
CA ALA A 28 1.41 10.55 -7.47
C ALA A 28 1.48 10.54 -5.94
N VAL A 29 0.33 10.74 -5.31
CA VAL A 29 0.16 10.83 -3.87
C VAL A 29 -0.10 9.44 -3.33
N CYS A 30 0.77 8.98 -2.43
CA CYS A 30 0.49 7.82 -1.61
C CYS A 30 -0.48 8.24 -0.49
N ILE A 31 -1.55 7.48 -0.31
CA ILE A 31 -2.64 7.78 0.63
C ILE A 31 -2.65 6.84 1.85
N ALA A 32 -2.03 5.67 1.75
CA ALA A 32 -1.86 4.73 2.85
C ALA A 32 -0.64 3.85 2.65
N ILE A 33 -0.07 3.39 3.77
CA ILE A 33 1.02 2.41 3.77
C ILE A 33 0.55 1.20 4.58
N PHE A 34 0.62 0.03 3.97
CA PHE A 34 0.47 -1.25 4.66
C PHE A 34 1.83 -1.94 4.81
N ALA A 35 2.02 -2.69 5.89
CA ALA A 35 3.31 -3.23 6.26
C ALA A 35 3.21 -4.60 6.95
N ILE A 36 4.10 -5.53 6.58
CA ILE A 36 4.44 -6.74 7.34
C ILE A 36 5.94 -7.01 7.21
N GLY A 37 6.67 -7.08 8.33
CA GLY A 37 8.13 -7.21 8.30
C GLY A 37 8.80 -6.07 7.50
N SER A 38 9.54 -6.40 6.45
CA SER A 38 10.15 -5.46 5.49
C SER A 38 9.28 -5.15 4.26
N VAL A 39 8.15 -5.85 4.09
CA VAL A 39 7.26 -5.65 2.94
C VAL A 39 6.41 -4.40 3.18
N ARG A 40 6.28 -3.57 2.15
CA ARG A 40 5.46 -2.36 2.18
C ARG A 40 4.58 -2.32 0.94
N TRP A 41 3.32 -1.95 1.12
CA TRP A 41 2.40 -1.57 0.06
C TRP A 41 2.09 -0.09 0.20
N PHE A 42 2.46 0.71 -0.79
CA PHE A 42 2.15 2.14 -0.89
C PHE A 42 0.91 2.28 -1.77
N ILE A 43 -0.22 2.57 -1.14
CA ILE A 43 -1.50 2.71 -1.85
C ILE A 43 -1.57 4.10 -2.44
N LEU A 44 -1.95 4.18 -3.71
CA LEU A 44 -2.12 5.43 -4.45
C LEU A 44 -3.60 5.72 -4.66
N GLU A 45 -4.37 4.69 -4.99
CA GLU A 45 -5.77 4.80 -5.39
C GLU A 45 -6.54 3.58 -4.90
N GLY A 46 -7.86 3.68 -4.91
CA GLY A 46 -8.70 2.50 -4.80
C GLY A 46 -10.17 2.78 -4.95
N GLU A 47 -10.91 1.73 -5.27
CA GLU A 47 -12.36 1.73 -5.34
C GLU A 47 -12.92 0.53 -4.58
N THR A 48 -14.02 0.76 -3.88
CA THR A 48 -14.75 -0.31 -3.20
C THR A 48 -15.88 -0.77 -4.11
N GLU A 49 -15.80 -2.02 -4.56
CA GLU A 49 -16.86 -2.69 -5.29
C GLU A 49 -17.39 -3.87 -4.49
N ARG A 50 -18.69 -3.84 -4.19
CA ARG A 50 -19.41 -4.90 -3.44
C ARG A 50 -18.78 -5.18 -2.07
N ASP A 51 -17.97 -6.23 -1.97
CA ASP A 51 -17.42 -6.80 -0.75
C ASP A 51 -15.89 -6.69 -0.65
N ASP A 52 -15.23 -6.07 -1.63
CA ASP A 52 -13.79 -5.82 -1.61
C ASP A 52 -13.45 -4.36 -1.97
N THR A 53 -12.29 -3.91 -1.50
CA THR A 53 -11.67 -2.68 -1.95
C THR A 53 -10.45 -3.05 -2.78
N LEU A 54 -10.52 -2.72 -4.07
CA LEU A 54 -9.40 -2.90 -4.97
C LEU A 54 -8.52 -1.65 -4.90
N PHE A 55 -7.28 -1.82 -4.47
CA PHE A 55 -6.28 -0.76 -4.51
C PHE A 55 -5.43 -0.84 -5.76
N PHE A 56 -4.89 0.31 -6.16
CA PHE A 56 -3.72 0.40 -7.03
C PHE A 56 -2.56 1.03 -6.25
N GLY A 57 -1.37 0.45 -6.36
CA GLY A 57 -0.23 0.91 -5.60
C GLY A 57 1.09 0.25 -5.97
N ILE A 58 2.10 0.47 -5.12
CA ILE A 58 3.43 -0.11 -5.26
C ILE A 58 3.65 -1.10 -4.12
N VAL A 59 4.09 -2.31 -4.44
CA VAL A 59 4.62 -3.26 -3.45
C VAL A 59 6.14 -3.31 -3.55
N ILE A 60 6.80 -3.24 -2.41
CA ILE A 60 8.23 -3.50 -2.27
C ILE A 60 8.47 -4.49 -1.14
N GLY A 61 9.61 -5.18 -1.19
CA GLY A 61 10.00 -6.11 -0.14
C GLY A 61 9.68 -7.58 -0.45
N LEU A 62 9.01 -7.85 -1.57
CA LEU A 62 8.79 -9.19 -2.11
C LEU A 62 9.92 -9.58 -3.08
N MET A 63 9.70 -10.63 -3.88
CA MET A 63 10.64 -11.10 -4.91
C MET A 63 10.94 -9.99 -5.94
N GLU A 64 9.92 -9.25 -6.35
CA GLU A 64 10.03 -8.10 -7.24
C GLU A 64 9.37 -6.87 -6.61
N ASP A 65 9.88 -5.69 -6.97
CA ASP A 65 9.26 -4.41 -6.65
C ASP A 65 8.44 -4.00 -7.87
N GLU A 66 7.16 -3.71 -7.68
CA GLU A 66 6.24 -3.50 -8.79
C GLU A 66 5.07 -2.56 -8.45
N TYR A 67 4.49 -1.98 -9.51
CA TYR A 67 3.14 -1.43 -9.45
C TYR A 67 2.15 -2.57 -9.65
N GLY A 68 1.04 -2.55 -8.94
CA GLY A 68 0.02 -3.59 -9.07
C GLY A 68 -1.30 -3.26 -8.41
N TYR A 69 -2.29 -4.06 -8.77
CA TYR A 69 -3.58 -4.09 -8.09
C TYR A 69 -3.49 -4.97 -6.84
N ILE A 70 -4.14 -4.54 -5.77
CA ILE A 70 -4.09 -5.20 -4.46
C ILE A 70 -5.53 -5.35 -3.94
N SER A 71 -6.01 -6.58 -3.82
CA SER A 71 -7.26 -6.86 -3.11
C SER A 71 -7.06 -6.62 -1.61
N LEU A 72 -7.93 -5.83 -1.00
CA LEU A 72 -7.85 -5.57 0.44
C LEU A 72 -8.19 -6.81 1.26
N ASN A 73 -9.13 -7.63 0.79
CA ASN A 73 -9.47 -8.90 1.42
C ASN A 73 -8.25 -9.84 1.41
N GLU A 74 -7.61 -10.07 0.27
CA GLU A 74 -6.41 -10.90 0.19
C GLU A 74 -5.26 -10.34 1.04
N LEU A 75 -5.02 -9.03 1.00
CA LEU A 75 -4.00 -8.37 1.81
C LEU A 75 -4.24 -8.57 3.32
N SER A 76 -5.51 -8.63 3.75
CA SER A 76 -5.87 -8.83 5.15
C SER A 76 -5.60 -10.24 5.67
N GLU A 77 -5.53 -11.22 4.76
CA GLU A 77 -5.24 -12.63 5.04
C GLU A 77 -3.74 -12.94 5.05
N VAL A 78 -2.90 -12.04 4.53
CA VAL A 78 -1.45 -12.18 4.56
C VAL A 78 -0.94 -12.28 6.01
N GLU A 79 -0.36 -13.43 6.32
CA GLU A 79 0.17 -13.79 7.63
C GLU A 79 1.58 -14.38 7.50
N LEU A 80 2.48 -13.97 8.38
CA LEU A 80 3.80 -14.56 8.52
C LEU A 80 3.86 -15.28 9.87
N ASP A 81 3.91 -16.62 9.83
CA ASP A 81 4.00 -17.44 11.02
C ASP A 81 5.45 -17.54 11.50
N LEU A 82 5.76 -16.84 12.59
CA LEU A 82 7.05 -16.87 13.28
C LEU A 82 6.96 -17.57 14.64
N THR A 83 5.97 -18.45 14.82
CA THR A 83 5.74 -19.17 16.09
C THR A 83 6.94 -20.05 16.43
N ALA A 84 7.58 -20.68 15.43
CA ALA A 84 8.79 -21.47 15.63
C ALA A 84 9.98 -20.67 16.17
N GLN A 85 10.01 -19.35 15.93
CA GLN A 85 11.04 -18.43 16.45
C GLN A 85 10.58 -17.68 17.72
N GLY A 86 9.40 -18.00 18.28
CA GLY A 86 8.86 -17.38 19.50
C GLY A 86 8.20 -16.00 19.31
N PHE A 87 8.04 -15.53 18.07
CA PHE A 87 7.43 -14.21 17.78
C PHE A 87 5.94 -14.27 17.45
N GLY A 88 5.37 -15.47 17.34
CA GLY A 88 3.96 -15.68 16.99
C GLY A 88 3.65 -15.33 15.53
N LYS A 89 2.38 -15.04 15.25
CA LYS A 89 1.90 -14.73 13.90
C LYS A 89 1.86 -13.22 13.66
N LEU A 90 2.55 -12.75 12.63
CA LEU A 90 2.50 -11.38 12.17
C LEU A 90 1.46 -11.24 11.06
N ARG A 91 0.74 -10.13 11.04
CA ARG A 91 -0.23 -9.78 10.00
C ARG A 91 0.08 -8.39 9.47
N VAL A 92 -0.40 -8.11 8.27
CA VAL A 92 -0.30 -6.78 7.66
C VAL A 92 -0.95 -5.73 8.57
N ARG A 93 -0.33 -4.55 8.70
CA ARG A 93 -0.88 -3.41 9.46
C ARG A 93 -0.84 -2.15 8.63
N GLN A 94 -1.84 -1.30 8.78
CA GLN A 94 -1.80 0.07 8.26
C GLN A 94 -0.88 0.92 9.14
N GLN A 95 -0.06 1.76 8.51
CA GLN A 95 0.68 2.80 9.20
C GLN A 95 -0.31 3.83 9.76
N LEU A 96 -0.26 4.06 11.08
CA LEU A 96 -1.15 4.99 11.76
C LEU A 96 -0.78 6.44 11.46
N ASN A 97 -1.78 7.32 11.41
CA ASN A 97 -1.64 8.77 11.24
C ASN A 97 -0.84 9.18 9.99
N PHE A 98 -0.78 8.33 8.97
CA PHE A 98 -0.15 8.64 7.71
C PHE A 98 -0.94 9.75 7.00
N GLN A 99 -0.24 10.74 6.45
CA GLN A 99 -0.83 11.82 5.68
C GLN A 99 -0.57 11.59 4.19
N PRO A 100 -1.57 11.82 3.31
CA PRO A 100 -1.36 11.74 1.87
C PRO A 100 -0.11 12.52 1.45
N THR A 101 0.85 11.83 0.85
CA THR A 101 2.19 12.38 0.56
C THR A 101 2.65 11.96 -0.84
N PRO A 102 3.14 12.89 -1.68
CA PRO A 102 3.74 12.55 -2.97
C PRO A 102 4.85 11.50 -2.82
N LEU A 103 4.88 10.51 -3.71
CA LEU A 103 5.84 9.41 -3.69
C LEU A 103 7.30 9.88 -3.58
N LYS A 104 7.66 10.96 -4.28
CA LYS A 104 9.01 11.56 -4.22
C LYS A 104 9.42 12.08 -2.83
N GLN A 105 8.45 12.33 -1.94
CA GLN A 105 8.70 12.86 -0.59
C GLN A 105 8.76 11.76 0.48
N LEU A 106 8.42 10.52 0.13
CA LEU A 106 8.48 9.40 1.05
C LEU A 106 9.95 8.98 1.30
N SER A 107 10.34 8.98 2.57
CA SER A 107 11.69 8.60 3.01
C SER A 107 11.88 7.07 3.08
N ASP A 108 11.70 6.37 1.95
CA ASP A 108 11.99 4.93 1.81
C ASP A 108 12.99 4.68 0.68
N ASN A 109 14.18 4.22 1.03
CA ASN A 109 15.27 4.04 0.06
C ASN A 109 14.99 3.01 -1.03
N ARG A 110 14.23 1.94 -0.73
CA ARG A 110 13.92 0.91 -1.72
C ARG A 110 12.85 1.42 -2.68
N LEU A 111 11.84 2.11 -2.17
CA LEU A 111 10.86 2.83 -2.99
C LEU A 111 11.54 3.86 -3.91
N GLN A 112 12.41 4.73 -3.40
CA GLN A 112 13.06 5.76 -4.22
C GLN A 112 13.93 5.14 -5.33
N ARG A 113 14.65 4.03 -5.05
CA ARG A 113 15.39 3.30 -6.08
C ARG A 113 14.49 2.65 -7.12
N PHE A 114 13.33 2.13 -6.71
CA PHE A 114 12.35 1.57 -7.62
C PHE A 114 11.78 2.66 -8.54
N LEU A 115 11.37 3.81 -8.00
CA LEU A 115 10.85 4.94 -8.77
C LEU A 115 11.86 5.50 -9.78
N ALA A 116 13.14 5.57 -9.40
CA ALA A 116 14.21 6.04 -10.28
C ALA A 116 14.38 5.20 -11.56
N ARG A 117 13.89 3.95 -11.60
CA ARG A 117 13.93 3.10 -12.81
C ARG A 117 13.04 3.62 -13.95
N PHE A 118 12.08 4.47 -13.62
CA PHE A 118 11.11 5.03 -14.56
C PHE A 118 11.41 6.48 -14.93
N GLU A 119 12.46 7.07 -14.34
CA GLU A 119 12.96 8.39 -14.73
C GLU A 119 13.80 8.25 -16.00
N LYS A 120 13.40 8.98 -17.06
CA LYS A 120 14.21 9.18 -18.28
C LYS A 120 14.98 10.48 -18.18
#